data_AF-A0A8T4STW3-F1
#
_entry.id   AF-A0A8T4STW3-F1
#
_cell.length_a   1.000
_cell.length_b   1.000
_cell.length_c   1.000
_cell.angle_alpha   90.00
_cell.angle_beta   90.00
_cell.angle_gamma   90.00
#
_symmetry.space_group_name_H-M   'P 1'
#
loop_
_entity.id
_entity.type
_entity.pdbx_description
1 polymer ?
#
loop_
_entity_poly.entity_id
_entity_poly.type
_entity_poly.pdbx_seq_one_letter_code
_entity_poly.pdbx_strand_id
1 'polypeptide(L)' 'MIDPLSKKFLLQQGSCCGSRCTNCPYEPKHRHGATNKKISK' A
#
# COMPACT_ATOMS: atom_id res chain seq x y z
N MET A 1 -12.50 -1.42 -15.47
CA MET A 1 -12.15 -2.42 -14.46
C MET A 1 -10.87 -1.95 -13.80
N ILE A 2 -10.81 -1.88 -12.46
CA ILE A 2 -9.59 -1.49 -11.74
C ILE A 2 -9.08 -2.78 -11.10
N ASP A 3 -8.11 -3.42 -11.76
CA ASP A 3 -7.45 -4.60 -11.23
C ASP A 3 -6.81 -4.28 -9.87
N PRO A 4 -6.91 -5.18 -8.88
CA PRO A 4 -6.31 -4.96 -7.58
C PRO A 4 -4.79 -4.83 -7.74
N LEU A 5 -4.27 -3.65 -7.38
CA LEU A 5 -2.84 -3.37 -7.40
C LEU A 5 -2.09 -4.43 -6.57
N SER A 6 -1.16 -5.11 -7.22
CA SER A 6 -0.30 -6.10 -6.55
C SER A 6 0.48 -5.45 -5.41
N LYS A 7 0.68 -6.19 -4.30
CA LYS A 7 1.47 -5.73 -3.14
C LYS A 7 2.85 -5.21 -3.56
N LYS A 8 3.47 -5.86 -4.55
CA LYS A 8 4.79 -5.48 -5.10
C LYS A 8 4.76 -4.10 -5.77
N PHE A 9 3.69 -3.77 -6.50
CA PHE A 9 3.49 -2.45 -7.09
C PHE A 9 3.33 -1.37 -6.00
N LEU A 10 2.49 -1.64 -4.99
CA LEU A 10 2.30 -0.74 -3.86
C LEU A 10 3.61 -0.51 -3.09
N LEU A 11 4.47 -1.53 -2.97
CA LEU A 11 5.80 -1.43 -2.36
C LEU A 11 6.78 -0.62 -3.22
N GLN A 12 6.71 -0.74 -4.55
CA GLN A 12 7.51 0.04 -5.51
C GLN A 12 7.10 1.52 -5.52
N GLN A 13 5.82 1.84 -5.34
CA GLN A 13 5.33 3.22 -5.18
C GLN A 13 6.01 3.95 -4.00
N GLY A 14 6.51 3.20 -3.01
CA GLY A 14 7.31 3.73 -1.91
C GLY A 14 6.52 4.44 -0.81
N SER A 15 5.26 4.79 -1.07
CA SER A 15 4.36 5.39 -0.09
C SER A 15 2.90 4.96 -0.33
N CYS A 16 2.08 5.10 0.71
CA CYS A 16 0.65 4.84 0.63
C CYS A 16 -0.07 5.97 -0.14
N CYS A 17 -0.87 5.61 -1.13
CA CYS A 17 -1.68 6.54 -1.91
C CYS A 17 -2.99 6.99 -1.21
N GLY A 18 -3.41 6.32 -0.13
CA GLY A 18 -4.66 6.61 0.58
C GLY A 18 -5.93 6.03 -0.07
N SER A 19 -5.83 5.30 -1.18
CA SER A 19 -6.98 4.77 -1.95
C SER A 19 -7.73 3.59 -1.31
N ARG A 20 -7.61 3.38 0.00
CA ARG A 20 -8.30 2.30 0.74
C ARG A 20 -8.16 0.89 0.11
N CYS A 21 -7.00 0.61 -0.50
CA CYS A 21 -6.71 -0.65 -1.15
C CYS A 21 -6.68 -1.82 -0.15
N THR A 22 -7.37 -2.92 -0.46
CA THR A 22 -7.58 -4.05 0.48
C THR A 22 -6.29 -4.71 0.97
N ASN A 23 -5.24 -4.70 0.13
CA ASN A 23 -3.92 -5.27 0.44
C ASN A 23 -2.84 -4.21 0.67
N CYS A 24 -3.20 -3.08 1.30
CA CYS A 24 -2.25 -2.00 1.57
C CYS A 24 -1.09 -2.51 2.46
N PRO A 25 0.17 -2.45 1.99
CA PRO A 25 1.32 -2.91 2.77
C PRO A 25 1.79 -1.89 3.82
N TYR A 26 1.16 -0.72 3.89
CA TYR A 26 1.62 0.40 4.73
C TYR A 26 0.83 0.50 6.04
N GLU A 27 1.51 0.94 7.10
CA GLU A 27 0.90 1.32 8.38
C GLU A 27 1.28 2.76 8.79
N PRO A 28 0.31 3.54 9.31
CA PRO A 28 -1.11 3.23 9.43
C PRO A 28 -1.78 3.08 8.06
N LYS A 29 -2.69 2.09 7.95
CA LYS A 29 -3.30 1.72 6.66
C LYS A 29 -4.05 2.90 6.06
N HIS A 30 -3.92 3.06 4.74
CA HIS A 30 -4.62 4.07 3.94
C HIS A 30 -4.37 5.53 4.36
N ARG A 31 -3.30 5.78 5.14
CA ARG A 31 -2.85 7.15 5.39
C ARG A 31 -1.96 7.58 4.23
N HIS A 32 -2.42 8.56 3.46
CA HIS A 32 -1.64 9.09 2.34
C HIS A 32 -0.25 9.52 2.82
N GLY A 33 0.80 9.09 2.11
CA GLY A 33 2.19 9.38 2.44
C GLY A 33 2.80 8.46 3.51
N ALA A 34 2.06 7.46 4.02
CA ALA A 34 2.65 6.49 4.93
C ALA A 34 3.72 5.64 4.20
N THR A 35 4.93 5.62 4.73
CA THR A 35 6.08 4.88 4.19
C THR A 35 6.45 3.64 5.01
N ASN A 36 5.81 3.46 6.17
CA ASN A 36 6.06 2.34 7.07
C ASN A 36 5.44 1.05 6.50
N LYS A 37 6.26 0.18 5.92
CA LYS A 37 5.84 -1.06 5.26
C LYS A 37 5.76 -2.20 6.27
N LYS A 38 4.58 -2.80 6.47
CA LYS A 38 4.43 -4.10 7.12
C LYS A 38 4.73 -5.21 6.12
N ILE A 39 6.00 -5.55 6.00
CA ILE A 39 6.42 -6.79 5.35
C ILE A 39 6.40 -7.86 6.44
N SER A 40 5.29 -8.58 6.58
CA SER A 40 5.31 -9.87 7.27
C SER A 40 6.22 -10.78 6.45
N LYS A 41 7.35 -11.15 7.06
CA LYS A 41 8.40 -12.01 6.51
C LYS A 41 7.86 -13.41 6.23
#